data_AF-A0A0T7BQI8-F1
#
_entry.id   AF-A0A0T7BQI8-F1
#
_cell.length_a   1.000
_cell.length_b   1.000
_cell.length_c   1.000
_cell.angle_alpha   90.00
_cell.angle_beta   90.00
_cell.angle_gamma   90.00
#
_symmetry.space_group_name_H-M   'P 1'
#
loop_
_entity.id
_entity.type
_entity.pdbx_description
1 polymer ?
#
loop_
_entity_poly.entity_id
_entity_poly.type
_entity_poly.pdbx_seq_one_letter_code
_entity_poly.pdbx_strand_id
1 'polypeptide(L)'
;MNQNEYFFEELDPLIFCQIWGLSYEKASEYLKVTARTMAAYACQGKSTKRNPSSRVKALAAMQHNNWIKEGRQPIDMPFNNS
;
A
#
# COMPACT_ATOMS: atom_id res chain seq x y z
N MET A 1 -12.55 -16.44 -16.75
CA MET A 1 -12.64 -15.00 -16.44
C MET A 1 -11.22 -14.53 -16.16
N ASN A 2 -10.65 -13.72 -17.03
CA ASN A 2 -9.28 -13.20 -16.86
C ASN A 2 -9.30 -12.25 -15.66
N GLN A 3 -8.78 -12.71 -14.52
CA GLN A 3 -8.39 -11.81 -13.44
C GLN A 3 -7.25 -10.98 -14.02
N ASN A 4 -7.55 -9.74 -14.42
CA ASN A 4 -6.51 -8.76 -14.63
C ASN A 4 -5.82 -8.61 -13.27
N GLU A 5 -4.70 -9.32 -13.07
CA GLU A 5 -3.81 -9.09 -11.95
C GLU A 5 -3.45 -7.60 -12.00
N TYR A 6 -3.99 -6.83 -11.06
CA TYR A 6 -3.77 -5.39 -10.97
C TYR A 6 -2.33 -5.15 -10.54
N PHE A 7 -1.40 -5.32 -11.49
CA PHE A 7 -0.01 -4.98 -11.30
C PHE A 7 0.13 -3.46 -11.37
N PHE A 8 0.64 -2.87 -10.29
CA PHE A 8 0.93 -1.44 -10.23
C PHE A 8 2.40 -1.18 -10.50
N GLU A 9 2.73 -0.08 -11.18
CA GLU A 9 4.10 0.44 -11.25
C GLU A 9 4.42 1.34 -10.04
N GLU A 10 3.45 2.14 -9.63
CA GLU A 10 3.46 2.93 -8.40
C GLU A 10 2.15 2.75 -7.63
N LEU A 11 2.24 2.67 -6.31
CA LEU A 11 1.08 2.54 -5.42
C LEU A 11 1.26 3.50 -4.24
N ASP A 12 0.21 4.22 -3.87
CA ASP A 12 0.29 5.08 -2.68
C ASP A 12 0.47 4.21 -1.41
N PRO A 13 1.43 4.53 -0.53
CA PRO A 13 1.65 3.80 0.72
C PRO A 13 0.42 3.66 1.60
N LEU A 14 -0.48 4.66 1.62
CA LEU A 14 -1.71 4.59 2.42
C LEU A 14 -2.73 3.66 1.78
N ILE A 15 -2.82 3.67 0.45
CA ILE A 15 -3.65 2.72 -0.30
C ILE A 15 -3.12 1.30 -0.08
N PHE A 16 -1.80 1.10 -0.10
CA PHE A 16 -1.19 -0.19 0.24
C PHE A 16 -1.58 -0.66 1.65
N CYS A 17 -1.54 0.22 2.65
CA CYS A 17 -2.02 -0.12 4.00
C CYS A 17 -3.48 -0.57 3.99
N GLN A 18 -4.34 0.16 3.27
CA GLN A 18 -5.78 -0.13 3.21
C GLN A 18 -6.07 -1.47 2.53
N ILE A 19 -5.50 -1.70 1.34
CA ILE A 19 -5.66 -2.92 0.54
C ILE A 19 -5.32 -4.17 1.37
N TRP A 20 -4.29 -4.10 2.21
CA TRP A 20 -3.76 -5.23 2.98
C TRP A 20 -4.10 -5.17 4.48
N GLY A 21 -4.94 -4.23 4.91
CA GLY A 21 -5.30 -3.99 6.32
C GLY A 21 -4.10 -3.88 7.26
N LEU A 22 -3.04 -3.21 6.83
CA LEU A 22 -1.83 -3.04 7.61
C LEU A 22 -1.90 -1.79 8.48
N SER A 23 -1.37 -1.89 9.70
CA SER A 23 -1.04 -0.70 10.50
C SER A 23 0.12 0.07 9.86
N TYR A 24 0.27 1.34 10.26
CA TYR A 24 1.38 2.17 9.77
C TYR A 24 2.74 1.64 10.22
N GLU A 25 2.84 1.05 11.41
CA GLU A 25 4.06 0.38 11.85
C GLU A 25 4.39 -0.77 10.90
N LYS A 26 3.42 -1.65 10.63
CA LYS A 26 3.66 -2.84 9.82
C LYS A 26 3.97 -2.51 8.37
N ALA A 27 3.25 -1.55 7.78
CA ALA A 27 3.55 -1.07 6.44
C ALA A 27 4.94 -0.41 6.36
N SER A 28 5.38 0.30 7.41
CA SER A 28 6.68 0.97 7.41
C SER A 28 7.86 0.01 7.26
N GLU A 29 7.74 -1.21 7.82
CA GLU A 29 8.73 -2.28 7.66
C GLU A 29 8.89 -2.69 6.18
N TYR A 30 7.77 -2.90 5.48
CA TYR A 30 7.79 -3.30 4.06
C TYR A 30 8.28 -2.17 3.15
N LEU A 31 7.90 -0.93 3.46
CA LEU A 31 8.20 0.24 2.64
C LEU A 31 9.54 0.90 2.98
N LYS A 32 10.27 0.36 3.96
CA LYS A 32 11.58 0.85 4.42
C LYS A 32 11.55 2.33 4.80
N VAL A 33 10.49 2.75 5.48
CA VAL A 33 10.31 4.08 6.05
C VAL A 33 10.01 3.95 7.55
N THR A 34 9.92 5.06 8.28
CA THR A 34 9.50 5.02 9.69
C THR A 34 7.97 5.07 9.81
N ALA A 35 7.41 4.50 10.88
CA ALA A 35 5.98 4.63 11.20
C ALA A 35 5.54 6.11 11.29
N ARG A 36 6.41 6.99 11.81
CA ARG A 36 6.17 8.44 11.83
C ARG A 36 6.06 9.03 10.42
N THR A 37 6.87 8.56 9.48
CA THR A 37 6.78 8.96 8.06
C THR A 37 5.46 8.51 7.45
N MET A 38 5.01 7.28 7.74
CA MET A 38 3.70 6.79 7.30
C MET A 38 2.55 7.65 7.85
N ALA A 39 2.57 7.96 9.14
CA ALA A 39 1.58 8.84 9.76
C ALA A 39 1.60 10.26 9.17
N ALA A 40 2.78 10.76 8.78
CA ALA A 40 2.91 12.07 8.12
C ALA A 40 2.29 12.09 6.71
N TYR A 41 2.24 10.94 6.01
CA TYR A 41 1.52 10.82 4.74
C TYR A 41 0.00 10.95 4.93
N ALA A 42 -0.54 10.40 6.02
CA ALA A 42 -1.97 10.44 6.33
C ALA A 42 -2.48 11.81 6.82
N CYS A 43 -1.59 12.70 7.26
CA CYS A 43 -1.98 14.01 7.77
C CYS A 43 -2.43 14.96 6.64
N GLN A 44 -3.73 15.04 6.36
CA GLN A 44 -4.28 16.05 5.47
C GLN A 44 -4.36 17.43 6.17
N GLY A 45 -3.91 18.49 5.50
CA GLY A 45 -4.09 19.89 5.93
C GLY A 45 -3.19 20.40 7.05
N LYS A 46 -2.22 19.61 7.55
CA LYS A 46 -1.26 20.03 8.59
C LYS A 46 0.11 20.34 7.98
N SER A 47 0.87 21.24 8.62
CA SER A 47 2.26 21.60 8.24
C SER A 47 3.23 20.40 8.22
N THR A 48 2.86 19.29 8.84
CA THR A 48 3.62 18.04 8.86
C THR A 48 3.30 17.09 7.70
N LYS A 49 2.40 17.46 6.77
CA LYS A 49 2.07 16.63 5.60
C LYS A 49 3.33 16.40 4.77
N ARG A 50 3.61 15.14 4.46
CA ARG A 50 4.63 14.74 3.48
C ARG A 50 3.96 14.00 2.34
N ASN A 51 4.45 14.19 1.13
CA ASN A 51 4.08 13.34 0.02
C ASN A 51 5.09 12.17 -0.06
N PRO A 52 4.63 10.95 -0.28
CA PRO A 52 5.52 9.82 -0.51
C PRO A 52 6.33 10.04 -1.78
N SER A 53 7.62 9.74 -1.74
CA SER A 53 8.48 9.82 -2.93
C SER A 53 8.18 8.66 -3.89
N SER A 54 8.53 8.81 -5.17
CA SER A 54 8.38 7.75 -6.17
C SER A 54 9.03 6.42 -5.73
N ARG A 55 10.15 6.48 -5.02
CA ARG A 55 10.80 5.28 -4.45
C ARG A 55 9.87 4.53 -3.48
N VAL A 56 9.19 5.24 -2.58
CA VAL A 56 8.29 4.62 -1.60
C VAL A 56 7.05 4.06 -2.30
N LYS A 57 6.53 4.78 -3.31
CA LYS A 57 5.41 4.31 -4.12
C LYS A 57 5.73 3.06 -4.94
N ALA A 58 6.93 3.01 -5.53
CA ALA A 58 7.42 1.84 -6.26
C ALA A 58 7.61 0.63 -5.32
N LEU A 59 8.10 0.85 -4.10
CA LEU A 59 8.20 -0.23 -3.09
C LEU A 59 6.82 -0.77 -2.69
N ALA A 60 5.83 0.10 -2.51
CA ALA A 60 4.47 -0.31 -2.20
C ALA A 60 3.85 -1.14 -3.34
N ALA A 61 4.04 -0.70 -4.58
CA ALA A 61 3.61 -1.44 -5.76
C ALA A 61 4.31 -2.80 -5.89
N MET A 62 5.64 -2.83 -5.76
CA MET A 62 6.43 -4.06 -5.81
C MET A 62 5.96 -5.07 -4.75
N GLN A 63 5.76 -4.61 -3.50
CA GLN A 63 5.31 -5.50 -2.43
C GLN A 63 3.89 -6.02 -2.67
N HIS A 64 2.97 -5.16 -3.12
CA HIS A 64 1.61 -5.56 -3.50
C HIS A 64 1.66 -6.64 -4.59
N ASN A 65 2.38 -6.38 -5.68
CA ASN A 65 2.50 -7.29 -6.81
C ASN A 65 3.10 -8.64 -6.40
N ASN A 66 4.08 -8.65 -5.50
CA ASN A 66 4.65 -9.89 -4.98
C ASN A 66 3.63 -10.70 -4.19
N TRP A 67 2.84 -10.06 -3.33
CA TRP A 67 1.80 -10.75 -2.56
C TRP A 67 0.67 -11.29 -3.42
N ILE A 68 0.27 -10.58 -4.48
CA ILE A 68 -0.68 -11.12 -5.47
C ILE A 68 -0.10 -12.36 -6.15
N LYS A 69 1.18 -12.32 -6.59
CA LYS A 69 1.87 -13.47 -7.19
C LYS A 69 2.01 -14.66 -6.24
N GLU A 70 2.14 -14.41 -4.94
CA GLU A 70 2.13 -15.45 -3.89
C GLU A 70 0.73 -16.03 -3.64
N GLY A 71 -0.32 -15.52 -4.29
CA GLY A 71 -1.70 -15.95 -4.09
C GLY A 71 -2.37 -15.36 -2.85
N ARG A 72 -1.77 -14.34 -2.23
CA ARG A 72 -2.42 -13.62 -1.13
C ARG A 72 -3.54 -12.75 -1.69
N GLN A 73 -4.60 -12.61 -0.91
CA GLN A 73 -5.75 -11.80 -1.30
C GLN A 73 -5.81 -10.50 -0.50
N PRO A 74 -5.98 -9.36 -1.17
CA PRO A 74 -6.31 -8.11 -0.53
C PRO A 74 -7.57 -8.22 0.32
N ILE A 75 -7.58 -7.48 1.43
CA ILE A 75 -8.71 -7.42 2.36
C ILE A 75 -9.81 -6.52 1.79
N ASP A 76 -9.43 -5.49 1.02
CA ASP A 76 -10.36 -4.51 0.44
C ASP A 76 -10.75 -4.81 -1.02
N MET A 77 -10.46 -6.03 -1.52
CA MET A 77 -11.11 -6.50 -2.75
C MET A 77 -12.52 -6.97 -2.38
N PRO A 78 -13.59 -6.36 -2.93
CA PRO A 78 -14.92 -6.89 -2.75
C PRO A 78 -14.95 -8.31 -3.33
N PHE A 79 -15.03 -9.30 -2.45
CA PHE A 79 -15.52 -10.62 -2.82
C PHE A 79 -16.93 -10.40 -3.37
N ASN A 80 -17.06 -10.51 -4.69
CA ASN A 80 -18.36 -10.72 -5.31
C ASN A 80 -18.81 -12.14 -4.93
N ASN A 81 -19.32 -12.29 -3.70
CA ASN A 81 -20.02 -13.48 -3.28
C ASN A 81 -21.50 -13.28 -3.60
N SER A 82 -21.97 -14.12 -4.53
CA SER A 82 -23.37 -14.42 -4.89
C SER A 82 -23.91 -13.66 -6.10
#